data_AF-A0A317G1X2-F1
#
_entry.id   AF-A0A317G1X2-F1
#
_cell.length_a   1.000
_cell.length_b   1.000
_cell.length_c   1.000
_cell.angle_alpha   90.00
_cell.angle_beta   90.00
_cell.angle_gamma   90.00
#
_symmetry.space_group_name_H-M   'P 1'
#
loop_
_entity.id
_entity.type
_entity.pdbx_description
1 polymer ?
#
loop_
_entity_poly.entity_id
_entity_poly.type
_entity_poly.pdbx_seq_one_letter_code
_entity_poly.pdbx_strand_id
1 'polypeptide(L)'
;MRSEDLLMSMNGIDDEIVLDTYNYSKQGKIIRLDKFGKGAAAAACLCLALIVSGTAYAALKYLKPSEIASKIGDETLKDSFENDSVDNNSLEKDAQDTLKSQILGDYEIALLGIASGENISENMTWANENKEIPDKTAMTIAISRIDGQNMPDTIDDEFWDNEFVVNIRFEGLDEDIYNLSSLGGTMTTFVSDGIMYDVLEIPDIEGIGIRTYLDVYNTNDSSAIVTFEIDTGAADNYRVNAVKKMMDDHTYNFSTQILSEEDRQQKVMENITPENINEYATPIEESRKIIKPDSQNRVNWIEMMYAAQMLGFSLDDAEDVDDDSWYQDWDEFIKQYFPTGQPGMSEEIRLAYGDTLAQSYIETYTLNEDGSVTYLVYGFE
;
A
#
# COMPACT_ATOMS: atom_id res chain seq x y z
N MET A 1 23.36 -5.80 29.13
CA MET A 1 22.41 -4.79 29.65
C MET A 1 22.87 -4.36 31.03
N ARG A 2 22.98 -3.05 31.29
CA ARG A 2 23.29 -2.55 32.64
C ARG A 2 22.00 -2.61 33.47
N SER A 3 22.11 -2.69 34.79
CA SER A 3 20.94 -2.78 35.69
C SER A 3 19.99 -1.58 35.57
N GLU A 4 20.51 -0.45 35.11
CA GLU A 4 19.77 0.81 34.93
C GLU A 4 18.88 0.76 33.68
N ASP A 5 19.38 0.18 32.58
CA ASP A 5 18.62 -0.02 31.33
C ASP A 5 17.45 -1.00 31.55
N LEU A 6 17.66 -2.00 32.40
CA LEU A 6 16.67 -3.01 32.79
C LEU A 6 15.55 -2.38 33.64
N LEU A 7 15.89 -1.42 34.50
CA LEU A 7 14.92 -0.70 35.34
C LEU A 7 14.05 0.26 34.51
N MET A 8 14.65 0.94 33.53
CA MET A 8 13.94 1.81 32.58
C MET A 8 12.97 1.02 31.70
N SER A 9 13.35 -0.20 31.26
CA SER A 9 12.45 -1.08 30.48
C SER A 9 11.29 -1.68 31.28
N MET A 10 11.28 -1.53 32.61
CA MET A 10 10.23 -2.04 33.50
C MET A 10 9.30 -0.93 34.00
N ASN A 11 9.51 0.32 33.57
CA ASN A 11 8.71 1.45 34.01
C ASN A 11 7.30 1.34 33.37
N GLY A 12 6.26 1.16 34.20
CA GLY A 12 4.88 0.92 33.75
C GLY A 12 4.39 -0.53 33.91
N ILE A 13 5.27 -1.46 34.28
CA ILE A 13 4.86 -2.81 34.69
C ILE A 13 4.49 -2.76 36.18
N ASP A 14 3.30 -3.26 36.52
CA ASP A 14 2.84 -3.34 37.91
C ASP A 14 3.87 -4.07 38.79
N ASP A 15 4.35 -3.40 39.83
CA ASP A 15 5.31 -3.93 40.79
C ASP A 15 4.83 -5.26 41.40
N GLU A 16 3.52 -5.45 41.50
CA GLU A 16 2.90 -6.68 41.99
C GLU A 16 3.11 -7.84 41.00
N ILE A 17 3.04 -7.59 39.69
CA ILE A 17 3.31 -8.58 38.63
C ILE A 17 4.80 -8.96 38.60
N VAL A 18 5.69 -7.98 38.75
CA VAL A 18 7.14 -8.22 38.81
C VAL A 18 7.48 -9.03 40.06
N LEU A 19 6.90 -8.66 41.21
CA LEU A 19 7.13 -9.32 42.48
C LEU A 19 6.55 -10.74 42.48
N ASP A 20 5.36 -10.96 41.91
CA ASP A 20 4.77 -12.28 41.75
C ASP A 20 5.56 -13.16 40.79
N THR A 21 6.05 -12.60 39.68
CA THR A 21 6.92 -13.32 38.74
C THR A 21 8.26 -13.70 39.39
N TYR A 22 8.85 -12.79 40.17
CA TYR A 22 10.07 -13.05 40.93
C TYR A 22 9.84 -14.13 42.00
N ASN A 23 8.76 -14.01 42.78
CA ASN A 23 8.38 -14.97 43.81
C ASN A 23 8.04 -16.34 43.21
N TYR A 24 7.38 -16.38 42.07
CA TYR A 24 7.08 -17.59 41.31
C TYR A 24 8.37 -18.29 40.83
N SER A 25 9.35 -17.53 40.32
CA SER A 25 10.66 -18.06 39.91
C SER A 25 11.46 -18.64 41.10
N LYS A 26 11.41 -17.96 42.26
CA LYS A 26 12.07 -18.38 43.51
C LYS A 26 11.48 -19.63 44.13
N GLN A 27 10.21 -19.93 43.86
CA GLN A 27 9.55 -21.16 44.35
C GLN A 27 10.04 -22.44 43.66
N GLY A 28 10.89 -22.34 42.62
CA GLY A 28 11.51 -23.52 41.99
C GLY A 28 10.51 -24.48 41.36
N LYS A 29 9.26 -24.05 41.14
CA LYS A 29 8.25 -24.82 40.42
C LYS A 29 8.59 -24.76 38.94
N ILE A 30 9.40 -25.72 38.51
CA ILE A 30 9.49 -26.09 37.10
C ILE A 30 8.07 -26.47 36.68
N ILE A 31 7.43 -25.64 35.85
CA ILE A 31 6.21 -26.04 35.17
C ILE A 31 6.62 -27.18 34.24
N ARG A 32 6.32 -28.41 34.65
CA ARG A 32 6.36 -29.54 33.73
C ARG A 32 5.17 -29.36 32.81
N LEU A 33 5.44 -29.01 31.55
CA LEU A 33 4.47 -28.99 30.46
C LEU A 33 4.07 -30.42 30.04
N ASP A 34 4.15 -31.40 30.94
CA ASP A 34 3.82 -32.80 30.68
C ASP A 34 2.31 -33.04 30.54
N LYS A 35 1.49 -32.08 30.96
CA LYS A 35 0.02 -32.11 30.85
C LYS A 35 -0.55 -31.46 29.60
N PHE A 36 0.25 -30.66 28.89
CA PHE A 36 -0.12 -30.12 27.59
C PHE A 36 0.60 -30.96 26.53
N GLY A 37 -0.13 -31.56 25.59
CA GLY A 37 0.47 -32.38 24.54
C GLY A 37 1.64 -31.63 23.89
N LYS A 38 2.72 -32.35 23.52
CA LYS A 38 3.98 -31.74 23.04
C LYS A 38 3.79 -30.66 21.95
N GLY A 39 2.69 -30.69 21.20
CA GLY A 39 2.32 -29.66 20.23
C GLY A 39 1.90 -28.31 20.83
N ALA A 40 1.22 -28.27 21.98
CA ALA A 40 0.76 -27.03 22.61
C ALA A 40 1.90 -26.23 23.26
N ALA A 41 2.90 -26.92 23.83
CA ALA A 41 4.12 -26.29 24.34
C ALA A 41 4.99 -25.71 23.21
N ALA A 42 5.09 -26.44 22.08
CA ALA A 42 5.81 -25.97 20.90
C ALA A 42 5.12 -24.75 20.26
N ALA A 43 3.78 -24.74 20.17
CA ALA A 43 3.01 -23.61 19.66
C ALA A 43 3.17 -22.36 20.54
N ALA A 44 3.09 -22.48 21.87
CA ALA A 44 3.29 -21.35 22.78
C ALA A 44 4.72 -20.77 22.70
N CYS A 45 5.74 -21.63 22.56
CA CYS A 45 7.11 -21.19 22.32
C CYS A 45 7.31 -20.56 20.94
N LEU A 46 6.60 -21.03 19.90
CA LEU A 46 6.59 -20.40 18.58
C LEU A 46 5.96 -19.01 18.65
N CYS A 47 4.79 -18.86 19.29
CA CYS A 47 4.13 -17.57 19.48
C CYS A 47 5.03 -16.59 20.24
N LEU A 48 5.67 -17.04 21.33
CA LEU A 48 6.62 -16.21 22.08
C LEU A 48 7.88 -15.89 21.27
N ALA A 49 8.39 -16.80 20.44
CA ALA A 49 9.53 -16.53 19.57
C ALA A 49 9.20 -15.54 18.44
N LEU A 50 7.99 -15.60 17.88
CA LEU A 50 7.49 -14.63 16.90
C LEU A 50 7.32 -13.23 17.50
N ILE A 51 6.87 -13.16 18.76
CA ILE A 51 6.77 -11.90 19.51
C ILE A 51 8.16 -11.32 19.84
N VAL A 52 9.17 -12.18 20.06
CA VAL A 52 10.53 -11.76 20.48
C VAL A 52 11.44 -11.36 19.31
N SER A 53 11.16 -11.77 18.06
CA SER A 53 11.99 -11.38 16.91
C SER A 53 11.59 -10.06 16.24
N GLY A 54 10.39 -9.53 16.49
CA GLY A 54 9.88 -8.27 15.88
C GLY A 54 9.61 -8.39 14.37
N THR A 55 10.61 -8.81 13.59
CA THR A 55 10.57 -9.04 12.14
C THR A 55 9.51 -10.06 11.71
N ALA A 56 9.38 -11.19 12.40
CA ALA A 56 8.41 -12.21 11.99
C ALA A 56 6.95 -11.84 12.31
N TYR A 57 6.74 -11.01 13.34
CA TYR A 57 5.42 -10.47 13.68
C TYR A 57 5.03 -9.35 12.71
N ALA A 58 5.96 -8.45 12.39
CA ALA A 58 5.73 -7.35 11.47
C ALA A 58 5.46 -7.84 10.03
N ALA A 59 6.12 -8.91 9.56
CA ALA A 59 5.85 -9.52 8.26
C ALA A 59 4.46 -10.19 8.14
N LEU A 60 3.79 -10.46 9.26
CA LEU A 60 2.40 -10.93 9.30
C LEU A 60 1.40 -9.81 9.53
N LYS A 61 1.86 -8.64 9.99
CA LYS A 61 1.03 -7.49 10.39
C LYS A 61 0.89 -6.47 9.27
N TYR A 62 1.95 -6.23 8.52
CA TYR A 62 2.01 -5.18 7.51
C TYR A 62 1.83 -5.72 6.10
N LEU A 63 1.26 -4.89 5.23
CA LEU A 63 1.31 -5.09 3.79
C LEU A 63 2.76 -5.17 3.33
N LYS A 64 3.02 -5.99 2.30
CA LYS A 64 4.30 -6.00 1.61
C LYS A 64 4.48 -4.70 0.82
N PRO A 65 5.72 -4.26 0.56
CA PRO A 65 5.98 -3.09 -0.29
C PRO A 65 5.25 -3.10 -1.64
N SER A 66 5.17 -4.26 -2.31
CA SER A 66 4.43 -4.38 -3.58
C SER A 66 2.92 -4.24 -3.41
N GLU A 67 2.35 -4.76 -2.33
CA GLU A 67 0.93 -4.60 -1.99
C GLU A 67 0.61 -3.12 -1.66
N ILE A 68 1.52 -2.41 -1.00
CA ILE A 68 1.41 -0.97 -0.73
C ILE A 68 1.43 -0.17 -2.03
N ALA A 69 2.35 -0.48 -2.95
CA ALA A 69 2.43 0.16 -4.25
C ALA A 69 1.15 -0.07 -5.09
N SER A 70 0.63 -1.30 -5.08
CA SER A 70 -0.64 -1.63 -5.73
C SER A 70 -1.82 -0.84 -5.12
N LYS A 71 -1.86 -0.68 -3.79
CA LYS A 71 -2.90 0.12 -3.11
C LYS A 71 -2.92 1.61 -3.52
N ILE A 72 -1.81 2.15 -4.02
CA ILE A 72 -1.75 3.53 -4.53
C ILE A 72 -1.83 3.60 -6.06
N GLY A 73 -2.08 2.46 -6.73
CA GLY A 73 -2.19 2.35 -8.17
C GLY A 73 -0.87 2.58 -8.92
N ASP A 74 0.29 2.31 -8.30
CA ASP A 74 1.60 2.42 -8.95
C ASP A 74 2.13 1.02 -9.28
N GLU A 75 1.75 0.50 -10.45
CA GLU A 75 2.12 -0.85 -10.88
C GLU A 75 3.61 -0.94 -11.22
N THR A 76 4.20 0.12 -11.76
CA THR A 76 5.65 0.16 -12.00
C THR A 76 6.44 0.04 -10.69
N LEU A 77 5.96 0.67 -9.61
CA LEU A 77 6.57 0.54 -8.28
C LEU A 77 6.32 -0.83 -7.64
N LYS A 78 5.12 -1.39 -7.82
CA LYS A 78 4.82 -2.76 -7.41
C LYS A 78 5.78 -3.74 -8.09
N ASP A 79 5.94 -3.66 -9.41
CA ASP A 79 6.86 -4.49 -10.17
C ASP A 79 8.30 -4.32 -9.68
N SER A 80 8.69 -3.09 -9.33
CA SER A 80 10.02 -2.81 -8.78
C SER A 80 10.24 -3.49 -7.42
N PHE A 81 9.21 -3.60 -6.58
CA PHE A 81 9.27 -4.33 -5.30
C PHE A 81 9.11 -5.85 -5.43
N GLU A 82 8.51 -6.37 -6.51
CA GLU A 82 8.34 -7.82 -6.73
C GLU A 82 9.53 -8.45 -7.45
N ASN A 83 10.19 -7.70 -8.33
CA ASN A 83 11.32 -8.19 -9.09
C ASN A 83 12.62 -8.09 -8.27
N ASP A 84 12.93 -9.14 -7.51
CA ASP A 84 14.27 -9.46 -6.93
C ASP A 84 15.43 -9.45 -7.99
N SER A 85 15.14 -9.12 -9.26
CA SER A 85 15.96 -9.43 -10.44
C SER A 85 16.10 -8.32 -11.47
N VAL A 86 15.71 -7.07 -11.17
CA VAL A 86 16.31 -5.98 -11.93
C VAL A 86 17.75 -5.86 -11.45
N ASP A 87 18.69 -6.04 -12.37
CA ASP A 87 20.14 -5.88 -12.21
C ASP A 87 20.50 -4.39 -11.94
N ASN A 88 19.79 -3.74 -11.01
CA ASN A 88 20.02 -2.39 -10.50
C ASN A 88 20.57 -2.52 -9.08
N ASN A 89 21.65 -1.81 -8.82
CA ASN A 89 22.50 -2.07 -7.67
C ASN A 89 21.79 -1.78 -6.32
N SER A 90 22.17 -2.59 -5.34
CA SER A 90 22.58 -2.24 -3.98
C SER A 90 21.67 -1.54 -2.95
N LEU A 91 20.34 -1.61 -3.04
CA LEU A 91 19.47 -1.37 -1.86
C LEU A 91 18.57 -2.56 -1.44
N GLU A 92 18.38 -3.56 -2.32
CA GLU A 92 17.49 -4.70 -2.06
C GLU A 92 18.13 -5.96 -1.47
N LYS A 93 19.46 -6.00 -1.30
CA LYS A 93 20.13 -7.27 -0.91
C LYS A 93 19.63 -7.86 0.42
N ASP A 94 18.94 -7.04 1.20
CA ASP A 94 18.39 -7.35 2.50
C ASP A 94 16.85 -7.22 2.51
N ALA A 95 16.09 -7.51 1.45
CA ALA A 95 14.61 -7.46 1.51
C ALA A 95 13.98 -8.38 2.60
N GLN A 96 14.69 -9.40 3.08
CA GLN A 96 14.33 -10.16 4.30
C GLN A 96 14.85 -9.55 5.61
N ASP A 97 15.77 -8.58 5.55
CA ASP A 97 16.49 -7.90 6.64
C ASP A 97 16.13 -6.38 6.77
N THR A 98 15.39 -5.80 5.82
CA THR A 98 14.99 -4.36 5.76
C THR A 98 13.81 -4.05 6.67
N LEU A 99 13.06 -5.07 7.09
CA LEU A 99 12.00 -4.90 8.08
C LEU A 99 12.59 -4.54 9.44
N LYS A 100 12.63 -3.24 9.71
CA LYS A 100 13.11 -2.66 10.97
C LYS A 100 11.93 -1.93 11.59
N SER A 101 11.49 -2.37 12.77
CA SER A 101 10.50 -1.64 13.56
C SER A 101 11.11 -1.06 14.83
N GLN A 102 10.63 0.12 15.21
CA GLN A 102 11.02 0.83 16.41
C GLN A 102 9.77 1.45 17.05
N ILE A 103 9.79 1.62 18.37
CA ILE A 103 8.68 2.20 19.13
C ILE A 103 8.87 3.70 19.27
N LEU A 104 7.82 4.46 18.97
CA LEU A 104 7.70 5.90 19.16
C LEU A 104 6.46 6.19 20.00
N GLY A 105 6.63 6.37 21.31
CA GLY A 105 5.50 6.55 22.23
C GLY A 105 4.53 5.36 22.19
N ASP A 106 3.29 5.64 21.82
CA ASP A 106 2.21 4.65 21.70
C ASP A 106 2.14 4.00 20.30
N TYR A 107 3.15 4.23 19.45
CA TYR A 107 3.18 3.75 18.08
C TYR A 107 4.37 2.85 17.79
N GLU A 108 4.17 1.87 16.93
CA GLU A 108 5.22 1.12 16.26
C GLU A 108 5.38 1.69 14.84
N ILE A 109 6.61 2.09 14.50
CA ILE A 109 7.01 2.58 13.19
C ILE A 109 7.89 1.51 12.53
N ALA A 110 7.56 1.09 11.32
CA ALA A 110 8.31 0.08 10.58
C ALA A 110 8.73 0.58 9.21
N LEU A 111 10.02 0.49 8.88
CA LEU A 111 10.50 0.59 7.50
C LEU A 111 10.33 -0.78 6.84
N LEU A 112 9.56 -0.84 5.76
CA LEU A 112 9.12 -2.10 5.14
C LEU A 112 9.94 -2.47 3.89
N GLY A 113 10.30 -1.48 3.07
CA GLY A 113 11.02 -1.71 1.83
C GLY A 113 11.67 -0.45 1.27
N ILE A 114 12.73 -0.65 0.49
CA ILE A 114 13.44 0.39 -0.26
C ILE A 114 13.69 -0.15 -1.66
N ALA A 115 13.29 0.60 -2.68
CA ALA A 115 13.62 0.33 -4.08
C ALA A 115 14.33 1.55 -4.66
N SER A 116 15.35 1.34 -5.49
CA SER A 116 16.13 2.41 -6.12
C SER A 116 16.42 2.06 -7.57
N GLY A 117 16.36 3.07 -8.44
CA GLY A 117 16.79 2.92 -9.83
C GLY A 117 16.00 3.77 -10.82
N GLU A 118 16.25 3.49 -12.09
CA GLU A 118 15.57 4.16 -13.21
C GLU A 118 14.15 3.61 -13.40
N ASN A 119 13.17 4.51 -13.57
CA ASN A 119 11.78 4.20 -13.90
C ASN A 119 11.12 3.21 -12.92
N ILE A 120 11.40 3.33 -11.62
CA ILE A 120 10.83 2.45 -10.59
C ILE A 120 9.42 2.86 -10.15
N SER A 121 8.82 3.91 -10.72
CA SER A 121 7.48 4.38 -10.35
C SER A 121 6.93 5.33 -11.40
N GLU A 122 5.61 5.32 -11.59
CA GLU A 122 4.87 6.15 -12.56
C GLU A 122 4.68 7.60 -12.11
N ASN A 123 4.79 7.86 -10.80
CA ASN A 123 4.62 9.21 -10.26
C ASN A 123 5.70 10.15 -10.81
N MET A 124 5.37 11.39 -11.18
CA MET A 124 6.39 12.29 -11.73
C MET A 124 7.05 13.13 -10.64
N THR A 125 8.37 13.02 -10.48
CA THR A 125 9.16 13.95 -9.68
C THR A 125 9.73 15.05 -10.58
N TRP A 126 9.17 16.26 -10.50
CA TRP A 126 9.57 17.36 -11.36
C TRP A 126 10.76 18.12 -10.77
N ALA A 127 11.82 18.27 -11.57
CA ALA A 127 12.92 19.19 -11.23
C ALA A 127 12.58 20.67 -11.37
N ASN A 128 11.66 20.91 -12.29
CA ASN A 128 10.98 22.13 -12.69
C ASN A 128 10.08 21.77 -13.90
N GLU A 129 9.35 22.75 -14.44
CA GLU A 129 8.37 22.60 -15.53
C GLU A 129 8.85 21.85 -16.80
N ASN A 130 10.15 21.52 -16.96
CA ASN A 130 10.67 20.90 -18.18
C ASN A 130 11.77 19.85 -17.98
N LYS A 131 11.97 19.29 -16.79
CA LYS A 131 12.94 18.19 -16.63
C LYS A 131 12.50 17.15 -15.60
N GLU A 132 12.24 15.97 -16.12
CA GLU A 132 11.99 14.76 -15.35
C GLU A 132 13.29 14.25 -14.71
N ILE A 133 13.19 13.72 -13.49
CA ILE A 133 14.23 12.90 -12.89
C ILE A 133 13.77 11.44 -12.98
N PRO A 134 14.33 10.65 -13.90
CA PRO A 134 13.90 9.28 -14.11
C PRO A 134 14.36 8.31 -13.01
N ASP A 135 15.42 8.65 -12.28
CA ASP A 135 15.98 7.81 -11.21
C ASP A 135 15.35 8.19 -9.87
N LYS A 136 14.79 7.22 -9.15
CA LYS A 136 14.19 7.43 -7.83
C LYS A 136 14.71 6.45 -6.78
N THR A 137 14.52 6.84 -5.52
CA THR A 137 14.46 5.93 -4.38
C THR A 137 13.05 6.01 -3.80
N ALA A 138 12.38 4.87 -3.70
CA ALA A 138 11.09 4.71 -3.03
C ALA A 138 11.29 3.99 -1.69
N MET A 139 10.64 4.47 -0.64
CA MET A 139 10.68 3.88 0.71
C MET A 139 9.25 3.72 1.22
N THR A 140 8.94 2.56 1.80
CA THR A 140 7.62 2.28 2.39
C THR A 140 7.71 2.18 3.91
N ILE A 141 6.84 2.90 4.60
CA ILE A 141 6.79 2.97 6.07
C ILE A 141 5.39 2.57 6.52
N ALA A 142 5.29 1.81 7.61
CA ALA A 142 4.04 1.55 8.30
C ALA A 142 4.06 2.14 9.72
N ILE A 143 2.92 2.67 10.13
CA ILE A 143 2.68 3.29 11.42
C ILE A 143 1.42 2.70 12.01
N SER A 144 1.53 2.13 13.20
CA SER A 144 0.43 1.44 13.86
C SER A 144 0.46 1.67 15.36
N ARG A 145 -0.70 1.63 16.02
CA ARG A 145 -0.78 1.77 17.47
C ARG A 145 -0.37 0.47 18.16
N ILE A 146 0.42 0.58 19.22
CA ILE A 146 0.87 -0.60 20.00
C ILE A 146 -0.26 -1.22 20.82
N ASP A 147 -1.30 -0.44 21.11
CA ASP A 147 -2.48 -0.88 21.86
C ASP A 147 -3.48 -1.67 20.98
N GLY A 148 -3.21 -1.80 19.69
CA GLY A 148 -4.02 -2.52 18.72
C GLY A 148 -5.29 -1.79 18.29
N GLN A 149 -5.47 -0.51 18.68
CA GLN A 149 -6.50 0.32 18.08
C GLN A 149 -6.09 0.72 16.66
N ASN A 150 -7.09 1.02 15.82
CA ASN A 150 -6.84 1.48 14.46
C ASN A 150 -6.27 2.90 14.45
N MET A 151 -5.41 3.18 13.46
CA MET A 151 -5.15 4.55 13.03
C MET A 151 -6.46 5.17 12.50
N PRO A 152 -6.72 6.48 12.74
CA PRO A 152 -7.86 7.18 12.17
C PRO A 152 -7.83 7.12 10.64
N ASP A 153 -8.99 7.08 9.97
CA ASP A 153 -9.03 7.12 8.51
C ASP A 153 -8.63 8.51 8.00
N THR A 154 -8.10 8.63 6.79
CA THR A 154 -7.59 9.90 6.23
C THR A 154 -8.67 10.95 6.02
N ILE A 155 -9.94 10.51 5.99
CA ILE A 155 -11.12 11.40 5.92
C ILE A 155 -11.60 11.89 7.29
N ASP A 156 -11.13 11.27 8.39
CA ASP A 156 -11.54 11.62 9.73
C ASP A 156 -10.79 12.85 10.25
N ASP A 157 -11.47 13.73 10.97
CA ASP A 157 -10.83 14.91 11.61
C ASP A 157 -9.68 14.50 12.57
N GLU A 158 -9.81 13.34 13.24
CA GLU A 158 -8.81 12.80 14.17
C GLU A 158 -7.48 12.40 13.50
N PHE A 159 -7.48 12.20 12.17
CA PHE A 159 -6.25 11.93 11.42
C PHE A 159 -5.25 13.08 11.59
N TRP A 160 -5.73 14.31 11.46
CA TRP A 160 -4.93 15.51 11.58
C TRP A 160 -4.47 15.81 13.00
N ASP A 161 -5.16 15.23 14.00
CA ASP A 161 -4.73 15.27 15.39
C ASP A 161 -3.54 14.34 15.66
N ASN A 162 -3.13 13.47 14.72
CA ASN A 162 -2.03 12.51 14.90
C ASN A 162 -1.04 12.51 13.72
N GLU A 163 -0.70 13.70 13.21
CA GLU A 163 0.19 13.84 12.05
C GLU A 163 1.62 13.34 12.36
N PHE A 164 2.15 12.50 11.47
CA PHE A 164 3.54 12.07 11.48
C PHE A 164 4.31 12.79 10.38
N VAL A 165 5.52 13.22 10.71
CA VAL A 165 6.44 13.81 9.76
C VAL A 165 7.56 12.81 9.49
N VAL A 166 7.81 12.59 8.21
CA VAL A 166 8.95 11.83 7.71
C VAL A 166 9.95 12.82 7.12
N ASN A 167 11.22 12.67 7.44
CA ASN A 167 12.31 13.48 6.89
C ASN A 167 13.50 12.61 6.47
N ILE A 168 14.27 13.12 5.50
CA ILE A 168 15.56 12.54 5.07
C ILE A 168 16.68 13.46 5.53
N ARG A 169 17.69 12.87 6.16
CA ARG A 169 18.88 13.56 6.65
C ARG A 169 20.15 12.89 6.17
N PHE A 170 21.10 13.70 5.70
CA PHE A 170 22.40 13.25 5.21
C PHE A 170 23.50 13.54 6.23
N GLU A 171 24.30 12.54 6.59
CA GLU A 171 25.36 12.70 7.59
C GLU A 171 26.35 13.81 7.19
N GLY A 172 26.49 14.81 8.06
CA GLY A 172 27.44 15.90 7.88
C GLY A 172 27.01 16.99 6.90
N LEU A 173 25.77 16.95 6.39
CA LEU A 173 25.16 18.07 5.66
C LEU A 173 24.27 18.91 6.58
N ASP A 174 24.10 20.18 6.24
CA ASP A 174 23.24 21.12 6.96
C ASP A 174 21.76 20.83 6.65
N GLU A 175 20.99 20.38 7.64
CA GLU A 175 19.59 19.97 7.48
C GLU A 175 18.65 21.12 7.09
N ASP A 176 19.02 22.37 7.37
CA ASP A 176 18.23 23.54 6.94
C ASP A 176 18.35 23.76 5.42
N ILE A 177 19.42 23.25 4.82
CA ILE A 177 19.73 23.38 3.38
C ILE A 177 19.42 22.08 2.64
N TYR A 178 19.75 20.94 3.25
CA TYR A 178 19.76 19.62 2.66
C TYR A 178 18.72 18.71 3.31
N ASN A 179 17.45 18.91 2.96
CA ASN A 179 16.25 18.20 3.45
C ASN A 179 15.31 17.78 2.31
N LEU A 180 14.20 17.10 2.64
CA LEU A 180 13.18 16.70 1.65
C LEU A 180 12.66 17.86 0.80
N SER A 181 12.45 19.04 1.38
CA SER A 181 11.97 20.20 0.61
C SER A 181 12.97 20.65 -0.45
N SER A 182 14.28 20.54 -0.17
CA SER A 182 15.34 20.87 -1.12
C SER A 182 15.61 19.76 -2.15
N LEU A 183 15.45 18.51 -1.75
CA LEU A 183 15.67 17.34 -2.61
C LEU A 183 14.50 17.18 -3.59
N GLY A 184 13.30 17.57 -3.17
CA GLY A 184 12.06 17.25 -3.85
C GLY A 184 11.62 15.81 -3.60
N GLY A 185 10.42 15.51 -4.08
CA GLY A 185 9.84 14.19 -3.92
C GLY A 185 8.34 14.25 -3.68
N THR A 186 7.79 13.08 -3.41
CA THR A 186 6.39 12.90 -3.08
C THR A 186 6.27 11.98 -1.88
N MET A 187 5.41 12.33 -0.94
CA MET A 187 4.87 11.40 0.05
C MET A 187 3.45 11.05 -0.33
N THR A 188 3.13 9.76 -0.40
CA THR A 188 1.76 9.28 -0.51
C THR A 188 1.39 8.57 0.79
N THR A 189 0.39 9.08 1.51
CA THR A 189 -0.07 8.58 2.80
C THR A 189 -1.47 7.99 2.67
N PHE A 190 -1.71 6.83 3.28
CA PHE A 190 -3.02 6.20 3.27
C PHE A 190 -3.21 5.26 4.47
N VAL A 191 -4.46 4.99 4.87
CA VAL A 191 -4.76 4.06 5.98
C VAL A 191 -5.50 2.84 5.46
N SER A 192 -4.99 1.64 5.75
CA SER A 192 -5.57 0.35 5.36
C SER A 192 -5.52 -0.62 6.53
N ASP A 193 -6.64 -1.28 6.84
CA ASP A 193 -6.79 -2.21 7.96
C ASP A 193 -6.33 -1.63 9.31
N GLY A 194 -6.58 -0.34 9.53
CA GLY A 194 -6.21 0.37 10.76
C GLY A 194 -4.72 0.67 10.90
N ILE A 195 -3.93 0.51 9.83
CA ILE A 195 -2.51 0.82 9.77
C ILE A 195 -2.31 1.96 8.76
N MET A 196 -1.53 2.97 9.15
CA MET A 196 -1.13 4.05 8.25
C MET A 196 0.12 3.65 7.49
N TYR A 197 0.14 3.90 6.19
CA TYR A 197 1.24 3.62 5.29
C TYR A 197 1.67 4.90 4.59
N ASP A 198 2.99 5.12 4.55
CA ASP A 198 3.64 6.22 3.86
C ASP A 198 4.56 5.66 2.78
N VAL A 199 4.42 6.17 1.55
CA VAL A 199 5.30 5.89 0.42
C VAL A 199 6.06 7.16 0.07
N LEU A 200 7.34 7.17 0.42
CA LEU A 200 8.25 8.28 0.13
C LEU A 200 9.01 8.00 -1.16
N GLU A 201 8.77 8.82 -2.18
CA GLU A 201 9.54 8.81 -3.42
C GLU A 201 10.40 10.07 -3.52
N ILE A 202 11.70 9.87 -3.60
CA ILE A 202 12.69 10.94 -3.74
C ILE A 202 13.57 10.66 -4.96
N PRO A 203 14.28 11.66 -5.48
CA PRO A 203 15.40 11.42 -6.39
C PRO A 203 16.34 10.33 -5.88
N ASP A 204 16.86 9.52 -6.78
CA ASP A 204 17.67 8.38 -6.37
C ASP A 204 18.92 8.80 -5.59
N ILE A 205 19.02 8.26 -4.38
CA ILE A 205 20.13 8.46 -3.45
C ILE A 205 21.10 7.27 -3.48
N GLU A 206 20.87 6.24 -4.29
CA GLU A 206 21.83 5.16 -4.47
C GLU A 206 23.16 5.71 -5.01
N GLY A 207 24.27 5.19 -4.49
CA GLY A 207 25.61 5.57 -4.89
C GLY A 207 26.05 6.95 -4.42
N ILE A 208 25.35 7.64 -3.51
CA ILE A 208 25.89 8.91 -2.97
C ILE A 208 27.02 8.69 -1.98
N GLY A 209 27.11 7.51 -1.36
CA GLY A 209 28.15 7.18 -0.37
C GLY A 209 28.18 8.14 0.83
N ILE A 210 27.02 8.67 1.20
CA ILE A 210 26.78 9.47 2.39
C ILE A 210 25.80 8.69 3.23
N ARG A 211 26.12 8.45 4.51
CA ARG A 211 25.16 7.82 5.41
C ARG A 211 23.90 8.67 5.49
N THR A 212 22.78 8.03 5.19
CA THR A 212 21.49 8.68 5.09
C THR A 212 20.58 8.13 6.16
N TYR A 213 19.74 8.99 6.71
CA TYR A 213 18.84 8.67 7.81
C TYR A 213 17.41 9.06 7.41
N LEU A 214 16.49 8.13 7.63
CA LEU A 214 15.06 8.36 7.55
C LEU A 214 14.55 8.58 8.98
N ASP A 215 14.16 9.81 9.27
CA ASP A 215 13.70 10.23 10.59
C ASP A 215 12.16 10.35 10.56
N VAL A 216 11.49 9.71 11.53
CA VAL A 216 10.02 9.73 11.69
C VAL A 216 9.68 10.22 13.08
N TYR A 217 8.79 11.21 13.18
CA TYR A 217 8.30 11.73 14.46
C TYR A 217 6.83 12.13 14.39
N ASN A 218 6.17 12.14 15.54
CA ASN A 218 4.79 12.61 15.66
C ASN A 218 4.80 14.11 16.00
N THR A 219 3.96 14.90 15.35
CA THR A 219 3.90 16.36 15.54
C THR A 219 3.46 16.77 16.96
N ASN A 220 2.68 15.93 17.65
CA ASN A 220 2.28 16.15 19.04
C ASN A 220 3.41 15.93 20.04
N ASP A 221 4.39 15.10 19.69
CA ASP A 221 5.59 14.86 20.50
C ASP A 221 6.84 14.82 19.61
N SER A 222 7.24 16.00 19.14
CA SER A 222 8.45 16.18 18.33
C SER A 222 9.75 16.01 19.14
N SER A 223 9.67 15.64 20.43
CA SER A 223 10.85 15.42 21.27
C SER A 223 11.43 14.01 21.11
N ALA A 224 10.65 13.08 20.55
CA ALA A 224 11.06 11.73 20.22
C ALA A 224 11.07 11.53 18.69
N ILE A 225 12.11 10.87 18.20
CA ILE A 225 12.33 10.59 16.77
C ILE A 225 12.75 9.12 16.66
N VAL A 226 12.15 8.41 15.72
CA VAL A 226 12.66 7.11 15.25
C VAL A 226 13.53 7.35 14.04
N THR A 227 14.74 6.79 14.04
CA THR A 227 15.71 6.95 12.95
C THR A 227 16.05 5.60 12.35
N PHE A 228 15.91 5.47 11.02
CA PHE A 228 16.42 4.34 10.26
C PHE A 228 17.64 4.76 9.45
N GLU A 229 18.75 4.03 9.59
CA GLU A 229 19.92 4.21 8.71
C GLU A 229 19.67 3.52 7.37
N ILE A 230 19.89 4.27 6.30
CA ILE A 230 19.75 3.87 4.90
C ILE A 230 21.15 3.75 4.30
N ASP A 231 21.51 2.55 3.84
CA ASP A 231 22.79 2.28 3.20
C ASP A 231 22.74 2.66 1.72
N THR A 232 23.25 3.84 1.37
CA THR A 232 23.26 4.31 -0.01
C THR A 232 24.32 3.65 -0.90
N GLY A 233 25.05 2.65 -0.40
CA GLY A 233 26.15 2.02 -1.14
C GLY A 233 27.38 2.95 -1.29
N ALA A 234 28.31 2.53 -2.15
CA ALA A 234 29.58 3.24 -2.34
C ALA A 234 29.42 4.49 -3.21
N ALA A 235 30.19 5.55 -2.90
CA ALA A 235 30.13 6.82 -3.63
C ALA A 235 30.49 6.67 -5.12
N ASP A 236 29.53 6.99 -5.99
CA ASP A 236 29.69 7.36 -7.38
C ASP A 236 29.73 8.89 -7.48
N ASN A 237 30.88 9.43 -7.89
CA ASN A 237 31.09 10.87 -8.01
C ASN A 237 30.10 11.56 -8.98
N TYR A 238 29.56 10.86 -9.97
CA TYR A 238 28.54 11.42 -10.85
C TYR A 238 27.23 11.62 -10.08
N ARG A 239 26.76 10.58 -9.38
CA ARG A 239 25.50 10.63 -8.59
C ARG A 239 25.58 11.64 -7.46
N VAL A 240 26.71 11.67 -6.73
CA VAL A 240 26.97 12.68 -5.68
C VAL A 240 26.85 14.12 -6.20
N ASN A 241 27.45 14.41 -7.35
CA ASN A 241 27.41 15.75 -7.92
C ASN A 241 26.02 16.10 -8.46
N ALA A 242 25.28 15.11 -8.97
CA ALA A 242 23.91 15.30 -9.44
C ALA A 242 23.00 15.68 -8.26
N VAL A 243 22.95 14.88 -7.20
CA VAL A 243 22.11 15.13 -6.01
C VAL A 243 22.45 16.46 -5.36
N LYS A 244 23.74 16.77 -5.16
CA LYS A 244 24.15 18.07 -4.59
C LYS A 244 23.68 19.24 -5.43
N LYS A 245 23.85 19.16 -6.74
CA LYS A 245 23.41 20.22 -7.65
C LYS A 245 21.90 20.41 -7.56
N MET A 246 21.12 19.34 -7.45
CA MET A 246 19.67 19.43 -7.31
C MET A 246 19.27 20.18 -6.04
N MET A 247 19.87 19.81 -4.91
CA MET A 247 19.57 20.43 -3.63
C MET A 247 20.00 21.91 -3.59
N ASP A 248 21.15 22.25 -4.19
CA ASP A 248 21.64 23.63 -4.30
C ASP A 248 20.79 24.51 -5.24
N ASP A 249 20.12 23.91 -6.24
CA ASP A 249 19.29 24.64 -7.20
C ASP A 249 17.97 25.12 -6.54
N HIS A 250 17.50 24.49 -5.44
CA HIS A 250 16.28 24.82 -4.69
C HIS A 250 15.01 24.99 -5.55
N THR A 251 14.96 24.36 -6.73
CA THR A 251 13.81 24.44 -7.65
C THR A 251 12.84 23.28 -7.51
N TYR A 252 13.18 22.31 -6.67
CA TYR A 252 12.41 21.10 -6.43
C TYR A 252 11.39 21.36 -5.33
N ASN A 253 10.18 20.82 -5.51
CA ASN A 253 9.15 20.86 -4.49
C ASN A 253 8.93 19.46 -3.94
N PHE A 254 8.68 19.39 -2.65
CA PHE A 254 8.12 18.20 -2.02
C PHE A 254 6.59 18.31 -2.02
N SER A 255 5.91 17.24 -2.38
CA SER A 255 4.45 17.17 -2.34
C SER A 255 3.97 16.05 -1.43
N THR A 256 2.82 16.25 -0.80
CA THR A 256 2.16 15.21 0.00
C THR A 256 0.80 14.95 -0.62
N GLN A 257 0.49 13.67 -0.82
CA GLN A 257 -0.80 13.17 -1.26
C GLN A 257 -1.35 12.30 -0.14
N ILE A 258 -2.55 12.62 0.33
CA ILE A 258 -3.26 11.81 1.32
C ILE A 258 -4.43 11.18 0.59
N LEU A 259 -4.47 9.85 0.55
CA LEU A 259 -5.46 9.09 -0.20
C LEU A 259 -6.49 8.48 0.74
N SER A 260 -7.75 8.81 0.52
CA SER A 260 -8.88 8.05 1.06
C SER A 260 -8.97 6.66 0.42
N GLU A 261 -9.78 5.77 0.98
CA GLU A 261 -10.10 4.49 0.32
C GLU A 261 -10.71 4.72 -1.07
N GLU A 262 -11.57 5.74 -1.24
CA GLU A 262 -12.16 6.10 -2.53
C GLU A 262 -11.10 6.53 -3.56
N ASP A 263 -10.16 7.40 -3.16
CA ASP A 263 -9.06 7.83 -4.04
C ASP A 263 -8.18 6.65 -4.48
N ARG A 264 -7.90 5.73 -3.56
CA ARG A 264 -7.12 4.51 -3.85
C ARG A 264 -7.85 3.60 -4.82
N GLN A 265 -9.14 3.37 -4.60
CA GLN A 265 -9.96 2.58 -5.51
C GLN A 265 -9.98 3.20 -6.91
N GLN A 266 -10.16 4.52 -7.02
CA GLN A 266 -10.16 5.21 -8.29
C GLN A 266 -8.82 5.00 -9.03
N LYS A 267 -7.69 5.20 -8.35
CA LYS A 267 -6.35 5.02 -8.93
C LYS A 267 -6.12 3.59 -9.44
N VAL A 268 -6.49 2.57 -8.67
CA VAL A 268 -6.39 1.17 -9.10
C VAL A 268 -7.25 0.93 -10.33
N MET A 269 -8.50 1.43 -10.33
CA MET A 269 -9.43 1.21 -11.41
C MET A 269 -9.04 1.91 -12.72
N GLU A 270 -8.36 3.06 -12.66
CA GLU A 270 -7.84 3.77 -13.84
C GLU A 270 -6.78 2.98 -14.62
N ASN A 271 -6.11 2.02 -13.98
CA ASN A 271 -5.10 1.17 -14.60
C ASN A 271 -5.68 -0.09 -15.27
N ILE A 272 -6.98 -0.36 -15.10
CA ILE A 272 -7.59 -1.60 -15.58
C ILE A 272 -8.01 -1.45 -17.04
N THR A 273 -7.59 -2.41 -17.85
CA THR A 273 -7.94 -2.55 -19.27
C THR A 273 -8.46 -3.96 -19.54
N PRO A 274 -9.14 -4.20 -20.68
CA PRO A 274 -9.54 -5.54 -21.09
C PRO A 274 -8.38 -6.56 -21.13
N GLU A 275 -7.17 -6.10 -21.45
CA GLU A 275 -5.98 -6.94 -21.57
C GLU A 275 -5.41 -7.38 -20.21
N ASN A 276 -5.44 -6.48 -19.21
CA ASN A 276 -4.83 -6.72 -17.90
C ASN A 276 -5.83 -7.03 -16.79
N ILE A 277 -7.15 -7.03 -17.06
CA ILE A 277 -8.20 -7.21 -16.03
C ILE A 277 -7.98 -8.41 -15.10
N ASN A 278 -7.41 -9.51 -15.62
CA ASN A 278 -7.15 -10.73 -14.84
C ASN A 278 -5.99 -10.59 -13.84
N GLU A 279 -5.23 -9.49 -13.88
CA GLU A 279 -4.20 -9.15 -12.90
C GLU A 279 -4.80 -8.50 -11.64
N TYR A 280 -6.02 -7.95 -11.74
CA TYR A 280 -6.70 -7.21 -10.67
C TYR A 280 -7.95 -7.91 -10.15
N ALA A 281 -8.68 -8.60 -11.03
CA ALA A 281 -9.99 -9.12 -10.74
C ALA A 281 -10.19 -10.49 -11.41
N THR A 282 -10.98 -11.33 -10.75
CA THR A 282 -11.29 -12.69 -11.22
C THR A 282 -12.69 -12.74 -11.81
N PRO A 283 -12.90 -13.41 -12.97
CA PRO A 283 -14.23 -13.56 -13.53
C PRO A 283 -15.13 -14.39 -12.61
N ILE A 284 -16.34 -13.87 -12.35
CA ILE A 284 -17.37 -14.57 -11.59
C ILE A 284 -18.31 -15.26 -12.58
N GLU A 285 -18.04 -16.53 -12.88
CA GLU A 285 -18.74 -17.28 -13.92
C GLU A 285 -20.26 -17.39 -13.70
N GLU A 286 -20.73 -17.36 -12.46
CA GLU A 286 -22.15 -17.34 -12.11
C GLU A 286 -22.89 -16.11 -12.64
N SER A 287 -22.18 -15.01 -12.90
CA SER A 287 -22.74 -13.79 -13.48
C SER A 287 -22.94 -13.85 -14.99
N ARG A 288 -22.34 -14.85 -15.68
CA ARG A 288 -22.29 -14.90 -17.14
C ARG A 288 -23.69 -14.91 -17.76
N LYS A 289 -23.94 -13.97 -18.68
CA LYS A 289 -25.18 -13.90 -19.47
C LYS A 289 -24.86 -13.77 -20.96
N ILE A 290 -25.64 -14.44 -21.79
CA ILE A 290 -25.64 -14.25 -23.24
C ILE A 290 -26.84 -13.39 -23.59
N ILE A 291 -26.57 -12.23 -24.17
CA ILE A 291 -27.53 -11.17 -24.44
C ILE A 291 -27.78 -11.12 -25.94
N LYS A 292 -29.06 -11.03 -26.29
CA LYS A 292 -29.54 -10.88 -27.66
C LYS A 292 -30.62 -9.79 -27.67
N PRO A 293 -30.80 -9.06 -28.78
CA PRO A 293 -31.87 -8.08 -28.87
C PRO A 293 -33.23 -8.76 -28.70
N ASP A 294 -34.15 -8.07 -28.03
CA ASP A 294 -35.54 -8.47 -27.97
C ASP A 294 -36.23 -8.33 -29.34
N SER A 295 -37.52 -8.68 -29.42
CA SER A 295 -38.29 -8.55 -30.66
C SER A 295 -38.44 -7.12 -31.21
N GLN A 296 -38.09 -6.11 -30.41
CA GLN A 296 -38.13 -4.70 -30.74
C GLN A 296 -36.72 -4.10 -30.98
N ASN A 297 -35.68 -4.95 -31.08
CA ASN A 297 -34.29 -4.55 -31.24
C ASN A 297 -33.71 -3.82 -30.02
N ARG A 298 -34.06 -4.23 -28.80
CA ARG A 298 -33.61 -3.58 -27.57
C ARG A 298 -32.85 -4.54 -26.65
N VAL A 299 -31.93 -4.02 -25.86
CA VAL A 299 -31.29 -4.70 -24.72
C VAL A 299 -31.89 -4.18 -23.41
N ASN A 300 -32.10 -5.07 -22.43
CA ASN A 300 -32.58 -4.72 -21.10
C ASN A 300 -31.42 -4.72 -20.09
N TRP A 301 -31.10 -3.55 -19.55
CA TRP A 301 -30.06 -3.37 -18.53
C TRP A 301 -30.34 -4.09 -17.21
N ILE A 302 -31.61 -4.29 -16.87
CA ILE A 302 -32.03 -4.97 -15.63
C ILE A 302 -31.51 -6.41 -15.58
N GLU A 303 -31.48 -7.13 -16.71
CA GLU A 303 -31.01 -8.52 -16.74
C GLU A 303 -29.51 -8.63 -16.41
N MET A 304 -28.74 -7.57 -16.70
CA MET A 304 -27.31 -7.47 -16.44
C MET A 304 -27.09 -7.06 -14.98
N MET A 305 -27.80 -6.03 -14.50
CA MET A 305 -27.70 -5.55 -13.12
C MET A 305 -28.13 -6.61 -12.08
N TYR A 306 -29.17 -7.40 -12.35
CA TYR A 306 -29.56 -8.48 -11.44
C TYR A 306 -28.48 -9.55 -11.29
N ALA A 307 -27.63 -9.76 -12.30
CA ALA A 307 -26.53 -10.71 -12.19
C ALA A 307 -25.48 -10.25 -11.16
N ALA A 308 -25.15 -8.96 -11.10
CA ALA A 308 -24.31 -8.39 -10.06
C ALA A 308 -25.00 -8.40 -8.69
N GLN A 309 -26.27 -8.01 -8.60
CA GLN A 309 -27.02 -8.00 -7.35
C GLN A 309 -27.16 -9.39 -6.72
N MET A 310 -27.37 -10.44 -7.52
CA MET A 310 -27.43 -11.83 -7.03
C MET A 310 -26.13 -12.28 -6.36
N LEU A 311 -25.01 -11.63 -6.68
CA LEU A 311 -23.70 -11.89 -6.07
C LEU A 311 -23.47 -11.06 -4.80
N GLY A 312 -24.43 -10.22 -4.41
CA GLY A 312 -24.35 -9.41 -3.20
C GLY A 312 -23.71 -8.04 -3.39
N PHE A 313 -23.45 -7.60 -4.62
CA PHE A 313 -22.95 -6.26 -4.90
C PHE A 313 -24.07 -5.21 -4.74
N SER A 314 -23.74 -4.04 -4.17
CA SER A 314 -24.67 -2.93 -4.00
C SER A 314 -25.01 -2.29 -5.34
N LEU A 315 -26.24 -1.79 -5.47
CA LEU A 315 -26.69 -0.97 -6.59
C LEU A 315 -27.27 0.30 -5.99
N ASP A 316 -26.46 1.35 -5.85
CA ASP A 316 -26.86 2.58 -5.15
C ASP A 316 -27.95 3.37 -5.91
N ASP A 317 -28.16 3.09 -7.20
CA ASP A 317 -29.10 3.82 -8.08
C ASP A 317 -30.31 2.99 -8.58
N ALA A 318 -30.59 1.82 -8.00
CA ALA A 318 -31.69 0.97 -8.47
C ALA A 318 -33.08 1.37 -7.94
N GLU A 319 -33.17 2.40 -7.08
CA GLU A 319 -34.46 2.85 -6.53
C GLU A 319 -35.15 3.86 -7.47
N ASP A 320 -36.34 3.49 -7.94
CA ASP A 320 -37.34 4.32 -8.62
C ASP A 320 -37.04 4.81 -10.05
N VAL A 321 -36.78 3.88 -10.98
CA VAL A 321 -36.83 4.18 -12.43
C VAL A 321 -37.83 3.25 -13.14
N ASP A 322 -38.83 3.83 -13.82
CA ASP A 322 -39.89 3.12 -14.56
C ASP A 322 -39.31 2.04 -15.49
N ASP A 323 -39.98 0.88 -15.57
CA ASP A 323 -39.54 -0.35 -16.30
C ASP A 323 -39.06 -0.10 -17.75
N ASP A 324 -39.58 0.94 -18.42
CA ASP A 324 -39.20 1.30 -19.81
C ASP A 324 -37.89 2.11 -19.93
N SER A 325 -37.33 2.66 -18.85
CA SER A 325 -36.08 3.45 -18.90
C SER A 325 -34.81 2.60 -19.02
N TRP A 326 -34.93 1.29 -18.81
CA TRP A 326 -33.81 0.34 -18.79
C TRP A 326 -33.58 -0.37 -20.12
N TYR A 327 -34.30 0.05 -21.16
CA TYR A 327 -34.10 -0.44 -22.51
C TYR A 327 -33.20 0.51 -23.31
N GLN A 328 -32.17 -0.04 -23.94
CA GLN A 328 -31.37 0.65 -24.95
C GLN A 328 -31.58 -0.01 -26.31
N ASP A 329 -31.57 0.77 -27.39
CA ASP A 329 -31.56 0.22 -28.75
C ASP A 329 -30.28 -0.62 -28.96
N TRP A 330 -30.45 -1.81 -29.53
CA TRP A 330 -29.35 -2.76 -29.73
C TRP A 330 -28.27 -2.23 -30.65
N ASP A 331 -28.63 -1.50 -31.71
CA ASP A 331 -27.66 -0.97 -32.65
C ASP A 331 -26.86 0.17 -32.01
N GLU A 332 -27.49 0.96 -31.13
CA GLU A 332 -26.80 1.96 -30.29
C GLU A 332 -25.85 1.31 -29.30
N PHE A 333 -26.28 0.25 -28.61
CA PHE A 333 -25.44 -0.53 -27.69
C PHE A 333 -24.21 -1.11 -28.42
N ILE A 334 -24.41 -1.76 -29.56
CA ILE A 334 -23.31 -2.32 -30.36
C ILE A 334 -22.37 -1.23 -30.85
N LYS A 335 -22.90 -0.08 -31.27
CA LYS A 335 -22.08 1.04 -31.74
C LYS A 335 -21.26 1.67 -30.61
N GLN A 336 -21.79 1.70 -29.40
CA GLN A 336 -21.12 2.21 -28.21
C GLN A 336 -19.96 1.28 -27.81
N TYR A 337 -20.26 0.02 -27.49
CA TYR A 337 -19.27 -0.90 -26.93
C TYR A 337 -18.40 -1.60 -27.98
N PHE A 338 -18.85 -1.69 -29.23
CA PHE A 338 -18.15 -2.39 -30.32
C PHE A 338 -18.12 -1.55 -31.61
N PRO A 339 -17.51 -0.35 -31.60
CA PRO A 339 -17.56 0.58 -32.73
C PRO A 339 -16.94 0.02 -34.02
N THR A 340 -16.05 -0.97 -33.93
CA THR A 340 -15.43 -1.66 -35.07
C THR A 340 -16.26 -2.84 -35.60
N GLY A 341 -17.24 -3.30 -34.81
CA GLY A 341 -18.05 -4.50 -35.08
C GLY A 341 -17.26 -5.82 -35.10
N GLN A 342 -16.01 -5.83 -34.62
CA GLN A 342 -15.22 -7.06 -34.55
C GLN A 342 -15.56 -7.86 -33.30
N PRO A 343 -15.65 -9.21 -33.39
CA PRO A 343 -15.76 -10.06 -32.21
C PRO A 343 -14.58 -9.85 -31.26
N GLY A 344 -14.86 -9.85 -29.95
CA GLY A 344 -13.87 -9.54 -28.92
C GLY A 344 -14.50 -8.84 -27.72
N MET A 345 -13.72 -8.70 -26.64
CA MET A 345 -14.12 -7.88 -25.49
C MET A 345 -14.14 -6.41 -25.89
N SER A 346 -15.07 -5.65 -25.33
CA SER A 346 -15.15 -4.19 -25.52
C SER A 346 -13.94 -3.52 -24.87
N GLU A 347 -13.44 -2.46 -25.50
CA GLU A 347 -12.47 -1.52 -24.91
C GLU A 347 -13.10 -0.73 -23.76
N GLU A 348 -14.44 -0.57 -23.76
CA GLU A 348 -15.18 0.05 -22.67
C GLU A 348 -15.58 -1.02 -21.64
N ILE A 349 -14.84 -1.06 -20.53
CA ILE A 349 -15.26 -1.75 -19.31
C ILE A 349 -16.04 -0.78 -18.42
N ARG A 350 -16.98 -1.29 -17.64
CA ARG A 350 -17.73 -0.46 -16.68
C ARG A 350 -17.35 -0.85 -15.26
N LEU A 351 -16.99 0.16 -14.49
CA LEU A 351 -16.61 0.03 -13.09
C LEU A 351 -17.80 0.36 -12.21
N ALA A 352 -18.04 -0.47 -11.21
CA ALA A 352 -19.02 -0.24 -10.17
C ALA A 352 -18.31 -0.17 -8.82
N TYR A 353 -18.48 0.95 -8.13
CA TYR A 353 -17.84 1.26 -6.86
C TYR A 353 -18.68 0.74 -5.69
N GLY A 354 -18.03 0.09 -4.73
CA GLY A 354 -18.55 -0.19 -3.39
C GLY A 354 -17.74 0.55 -2.33
N ASP A 355 -18.08 0.34 -1.04
CA ASP A 355 -17.39 1.02 0.06
C ASP A 355 -15.90 0.61 0.16
N THR A 356 -15.57 -0.59 -0.32
CA THR A 356 -14.19 -1.12 -0.41
C THR A 356 -13.93 -1.69 -1.81
N LEU A 357 -12.66 -1.81 -2.20
CA LEU A 357 -12.30 -2.43 -3.48
C LEU A 357 -12.90 -3.84 -3.63
N ALA A 358 -12.92 -4.64 -2.56
CA ALA A 358 -13.51 -5.98 -2.54
C ALA A 358 -15.04 -6.00 -2.71
N GLN A 359 -15.71 -4.87 -2.49
CA GLN A 359 -17.14 -4.68 -2.75
C GLN A 359 -17.42 -4.03 -4.11
N SER A 360 -16.38 -3.54 -4.79
CA SER A 360 -16.44 -3.06 -6.15
C SER A 360 -16.41 -4.22 -7.16
N TYR A 361 -16.80 -3.96 -8.40
CA TYR A 361 -16.75 -4.97 -9.47
C TYR A 361 -16.63 -4.32 -10.85
N ILE A 362 -16.26 -5.14 -11.84
CA ILE A 362 -16.08 -4.72 -13.23
C ILE A 362 -17.07 -5.48 -14.10
N GLU A 363 -17.84 -4.75 -14.90
CA GLU A 363 -18.71 -5.30 -15.93
C GLU A 363 -17.98 -5.30 -17.28
N THR A 364 -17.97 -6.45 -17.94
CA THR A 364 -17.38 -6.62 -19.27
C THR A 364 -18.42 -7.08 -20.28
N TYR A 365 -18.21 -6.69 -21.54
CA TYR A 365 -19.05 -7.06 -22.67
C TYR A 365 -18.18 -7.65 -23.77
N THR A 366 -18.52 -8.85 -24.25
CA THR A 366 -17.78 -9.52 -25.35
C THR A 366 -18.72 -9.80 -26.51
N LEU A 367 -18.42 -9.23 -27.69
CA LEU A 367 -19.15 -9.51 -28.92
C LEU A 367 -18.75 -10.89 -29.45
N ASN A 368 -19.72 -11.80 -29.56
CA ASN A 368 -19.54 -13.15 -30.05
C ASN A 368 -19.65 -13.19 -31.59
N GLU A 369 -19.10 -14.23 -32.23
CA GLU A 369 -19.17 -14.41 -33.69
C GLU A 369 -20.60 -14.52 -34.23
N ASP A 370 -21.56 -14.97 -33.40
CA ASP A 370 -22.98 -15.07 -33.77
C ASP A 370 -23.74 -13.73 -33.63
N GLY A 371 -23.04 -12.66 -33.26
CA GLY A 371 -23.60 -11.33 -33.05
C GLY A 371 -24.31 -11.15 -31.71
N SER A 372 -24.28 -12.13 -30.81
CA SER A 372 -24.71 -11.95 -29.41
C SER A 372 -23.61 -11.33 -28.57
N VAL A 373 -23.96 -10.83 -27.38
CA VAL A 373 -23.00 -10.23 -26.44
C VAL A 373 -22.96 -11.04 -25.16
N THR A 374 -21.76 -11.38 -24.71
CA THR A 374 -21.55 -12.01 -23.40
C THR A 374 -21.30 -10.92 -22.36
N TYR A 375 -22.16 -10.84 -21.34
CA TYR A 375 -21.91 -10.07 -20.12
C TYR A 375 -21.22 -10.96 -19.09
N LEU A 376 -20.21 -10.42 -18.42
CA LEU A 376 -19.50 -11.08 -17.33
C LEU A 376 -18.99 -10.06 -16.31
N VAL A 377 -19.24 -10.35 -15.03
CA VAL A 377 -18.69 -9.59 -13.90
C VAL A 377 -17.36 -10.17 -13.48
N TYR A 378 -16.42 -9.28 -13.16
CA TYR A 378 -15.17 -9.59 -12.48
C TYR A 378 -15.20 -8.97 -11.08
N GLY A 379 -14.80 -9.74 -10.07
CA GLY A 379 -14.68 -9.28 -8.69
C GLY A 379 -13.23 -9.12 -8.27
N PHE A 380 -12.94 -8.11 -7.46
CA PHE A 380 -11.63 -7.92 -6.83
C PHE A 380 -11.46 -8.90 -5.66
N GLU A 381 -10.23 -9.34 -5.40
CA GLU A 381 -9.89 -10.23 -4.26
C GLU A 381 -9.74 -9.47 -2.93
#